data_AF-T0RB76-F1
#
_entry.id   AF-T0RB76-F1
#
_cell.length_a   1.000
_cell.length_b   1.000
_cell.length_c   1.000
_cell.angle_alpha   90.00
_cell.angle_beta   90.00
_cell.angle_gamma   90.00
#
_symmetry.space_group_name_H-M   'P 1'
#
loop_
_entity.id
_entity.type
_entity.pdbx_description
1 polymer ?
#
loop_
_entity_poly.entity_id
_entity_poly.type
_entity_poly.pdbx_seq_one_letter_code
_entity_poly.pdbx_strand_id
1 'polypeptide(L)'
;MAGEVRSAPPAKPKSRRLNDQERLEILLALPGPKYTGIHSTARQYGVKVPALRQLLAQRDEVLPRLLATPEKVRRTTFRRKAPPAPPKPLQERLEILLALDTPKPPSTRALARQYNVNEIAVRQLVRKRDQYLPMLLATPEDVRRTRRVVYNRFANNPFERPPRAHVSGEDAGRRSHREDMLRLTDQDRLDILLAFGGPTPPSIPVAARHFGIKPATIKRLLKDRNKARPILLATDEDPVASRGLSEQDLQYTLDNLRAEAIYIATSLGITNFKASEAWLKAFRQRQGLPILTRPQPAPSRPIVFEI
;
A
#
# COMPACT_ATOMS: atom_id res chain seq x y z
N MET A 1 56.23 -1.43 -43.01
CA MET A 1 55.08 -0.78 -42.35
C MET A 1 54.76 -1.56 -41.08
N ALA A 2 55.12 -1.02 -39.92
CA ALA A 2 54.88 -1.67 -38.62
C ALA A 2 53.54 -1.18 -38.05
N GLY A 3 52.59 -2.12 -37.86
CA GLY A 3 51.27 -1.85 -37.31
C GLY A 3 51.33 -1.78 -35.78
N GLU A 4 51.01 -0.62 -35.24
CA GLU A 4 50.97 -0.32 -33.80
C GLU A 4 49.69 -0.94 -33.19
N VAL A 5 49.84 -2.07 -32.49
CA VAL A 5 48.74 -2.77 -31.81
C VAL A 5 48.40 -2.01 -30.51
N ARG A 6 47.37 -1.15 -30.57
CA ARG A 6 46.84 -0.45 -29.40
C ARG A 6 46.04 -1.40 -28.51
N SER A 7 46.66 -1.91 -27.45
CA SER A 7 45.99 -2.69 -26.41
C SER A 7 44.98 -1.83 -25.63
N ALA A 8 43.73 -2.31 -25.52
CA ALA A 8 42.67 -1.65 -24.79
C ALA A 8 42.97 -1.55 -23.28
N PRO A 9 42.60 -0.46 -22.59
CA PRO A 9 42.88 -0.29 -21.17
C PRO A 9 42.06 -1.27 -20.29
N PRO A 10 42.64 -1.76 -19.18
CA PRO A 10 41.99 -2.73 -18.30
C PRO A 10 40.73 -2.15 -17.65
N ALA A 11 39.68 -2.97 -17.57
CA ALA A 11 38.38 -2.59 -17.00
C ALA A 11 38.53 -2.14 -15.54
N LYS A 12 37.99 -0.95 -15.22
CA LYS A 12 38.05 -0.38 -13.86
C LYS A 12 37.30 -1.29 -12.87
N PRO A 13 37.87 -1.60 -11.70
CA PRO A 13 37.21 -2.44 -10.70
C PRO A 13 35.92 -1.79 -10.22
N LYS A 14 34.81 -2.56 -10.23
CA LYS A 14 33.51 -2.13 -9.72
C LYS A 14 33.64 -1.91 -8.21
N SER A 15 33.37 -0.68 -7.75
CA SER A 15 33.43 -0.35 -6.31
C SER A 15 32.33 -1.08 -5.54
N ARG A 16 32.70 -1.69 -4.41
CA ARG A 16 31.77 -2.35 -3.49
C ARG A 16 30.74 -1.34 -2.96
N ARG A 17 29.48 -1.78 -2.83
CA ARG A 17 28.43 -0.99 -2.19
C ARG A 17 28.44 -1.25 -0.69
N LEU A 18 28.49 -0.18 0.10
CA LEU A 18 28.41 -0.24 1.56
C LEU A 18 26.99 -0.54 2.04
N ASN A 19 26.89 -1.52 2.93
CA ASN A 19 25.69 -1.87 3.68
C ASN A 19 25.41 -0.86 4.80
N ASP A 20 24.19 -0.84 5.35
CA ASP A 20 23.81 0.11 6.39
C ASP A 20 24.58 -0.11 7.71
N GLN A 21 24.93 -1.36 8.03
CA GLN A 21 25.80 -1.68 9.17
C GLN A 21 27.24 -1.17 8.97
N GLU A 22 27.84 -1.43 7.82
CA GLU A 22 29.20 -0.99 7.49
C GLU A 22 29.29 0.56 7.50
N ARG A 23 28.24 1.24 7.04
CA ARG A 23 28.15 2.71 7.11
C ARG A 23 28.16 3.22 8.53
N LEU A 24 27.43 2.57 9.44
CA LEU A 24 27.41 2.94 10.85
C LEU A 24 28.81 2.80 11.46
N GLU A 25 29.48 1.67 11.22
CA GLU A 25 30.83 1.40 11.72
C GLU A 25 31.83 2.46 11.23
N ILE A 26 31.77 2.83 9.96
CA ILE A 26 32.59 3.90 9.38
C ILE A 26 32.31 5.25 10.04
N LEU A 27 31.04 5.60 10.25
CA LEU A 27 30.65 6.88 10.85
C LEU A 27 31.09 6.99 12.31
N LEU A 28 31.10 5.87 13.05
CA LEU A 28 31.59 5.79 14.42
C LEU A 28 33.13 5.82 14.47
N ALA A 29 33.80 5.16 13.53
CA ALA A 29 35.26 5.11 13.46
C ALA A 29 35.90 6.45 13.05
N LEU A 30 35.17 7.33 12.36
CA LEU A 30 35.64 8.64 11.91
C LEU A 30 34.85 9.78 12.59
N PRO A 31 35.00 10.00 13.90
CA PRO A 31 34.18 10.96 14.65
C PRO A 31 34.51 12.44 14.40
N GLY A 32 35.71 12.77 13.88
CA GLY A 32 36.21 14.14 13.84
C GLY A 32 36.15 14.85 12.48
N PRO A 33 36.19 16.19 12.45
CA PRO A 33 36.08 17.01 11.23
C PRO A 33 37.27 16.86 10.27
N LYS A 34 38.43 16.46 10.79
CA LYS A 34 39.66 16.24 10.00
C LYS A 34 39.75 14.81 9.44
N TYR A 35 38.80 13.94 9.78
CA TYR A 35 38.68 12.55 9.29
C TYR A 35 40.04 11.86 9.04
N THR A 36 40.90 11.87 10.06
CA THR A 36 42.22 11.24 9.99
C THR A 36 42.03 9.74 9.77
N GLY A 37 42.57 9.20 8.67
CA GLY A 37 42.41 7.79 8.31
C GLY A 37 41.37 7.47 7.24
N ILE A 38 40.74 8.45 6.56
CA ILE A 38 39.81 8.15 5.45
C ILE A 38 40.41 7.16 4.44
N HIS A 39 41.69 7.31 4.10
CA HIS A 39 42.35 6.45 3.13
C HIS A 39 42.53 5.01 3.63
N SER A 40 42.83 4.80 4.92
CA SER A 40 42.93 3.45 5.49
C SER A 40 41.56 2.80 5.58
N THR A 41 40.54 3.53 6.04
CA THR A 41 39.15 3.07 6.08
C THR A 41 38.62 2.74 4.68
N ALA A 42 38.93 3.57 3.67
CA ALA A 42 38.58 3.31 2.27
C ALA A 42 39.10 1.96 1.78
N ARG A 43 40.37 1.64 2.10
CA ARG A 43 41.00 0.38 1.75
C ARG A 43 40.39 -0.80 2.50
N GLN A 44 40.17 -0.66 3.80
CA GLN A 44 39.60 -1.71 4.65
C GLN A 44 38.22 -2.17 4.15
N TYR A 45 37.36 -1.22 3.76
CA TYR A 45 36.00 -1.53 3.28
C TYR A 45 35.91 -1.72 1.76
N GLY A 46 37.01 -1.53 1.01
CA GLY A 46 37.03 -1.66 -0.45
C GLY A 46 36.20 -0.61 -1.18
N VAL A 47 36.16 0.62 -0.65
CA VAL A 47 35.32 1.72 -1.14
C VAL A 47 36.18 2.88 -1.62
N LYS A 48 35.69 3.63 -2.62
CA LYS A 48 36.38 4.82 -3.11
C LYS A 48 36.29 5.96 -2.08
N VAL A 49 37.40 6.67 -1.88
CA VAL A 49 37.48 7.84 -0.97
C VAL A 49 36.37 8.89 -1.20
N PRO A 50 35.99 9.25 -2.45
CA PRO A 50 34.88 10.18 -2.68
C PRO A 50 33.53 9.70 -2.11
N ALA A 51 33.26 8.39 -2.15
CA ALA A 51 32.02 7.84 -1.62
C ALA A 51 31.98 7.89 -0.09
N LEU A 52 33.13 7.72 0.57
CA LEU A 52 33.25 7.93 2.02
C LEU A 52 33.08 9.40 2.39
N ARG A 53 33.68 10.33 1.65
CA ARG A 53 33.49 11.77 1.88
C ARG A 53 32.02 12.17 1.74
N GLN A 54 31.31 11.61 0.76
CA GLN A 54 29.87 11.83 0.61
C GLN A 54 29.06 11.27 1.78
N LEU A 55 29.42 10.09 2.29
CA LEU A 55 28.78 9.51 3.47
C LEU A 55 28.98 10.40 4.72
N LEU A 56 30.21 10.90 4.91
CA LEU A 56 30.56 11.77 6.03
C LEU A 56 29.90 13.15 5.92
N ALA A 57 29.76 13.69 4.71
CA ALA A 57 28.99 14.93 4.47
C ALA A 57 27.51 14.78 4.83
N GLN A 58 26.96 13.57 4.74
CA GLN A 58 25.56 13.25 5.09
C GLN A 58 25.43 12.66 6.51
N ARG A 59 26.46 12.77 7.34
CA ARG A 59 26.51 12.14 8.67
C ARG A 59 25.29 12.48 9.52
N ASP A 60 24.95 13.76 9.61
CA ASP A 60 23.90 14.25 10.52
C ASP A 60 22.52 13.72 10.12
N GLU A 61 22.29 13.45 8.84
CA GLU A 61 21.06 12.84 8.36
C GLU A 61 21.04 11.31 8.50
N VAL A 62 22.19 10.68 8.30
CA VAL A 62 22.30 9.21 8.15
C VAL A 62 22.46 8.54 9.51
N LEU A 63 23.26 9.10 10.41
CA LEU A 63 23.57 8.55 11.72
C LEU A 63 22.32 8.29 12.58
N PRO A 64 21.39 9.26 12.80
CA PRO A 64 20.21 9.01 13.64
C PRO A 64 19.31 7.93 13.04
N ARG A 65 19.18 7.87 11.70
CA ARG A 65 18.38 6.85 11.00
C ARG A 65 18.97 5.45 11.16
N LEU A 66 20.29 5.32 11.06
CA LEU A 66 20.97 4.05 11.26
C LEU A 66 20.87 3.59 12.71
N LEU A 67 20.98 4.48 13.69
CA LEU A 67 20.81 4.13 15.10
C LEU A 67 19.38 3.65 15.41
N ALA A 68 18.36 4.28 14.82
CA ALA A 68 16.96 3.88 14.97
C ALA A 68 16.63 2.52 14.31
N THR A 69 17.44 2.06 13.35
CA THR A 69 17.18 0.82 12.61
C THR A 69 17.75 -0.39 13.37
N PRO A 70 16.98 -1.48 13.57
CA PRO A 70 17.46 -2.67 14.26
C PRO A 70 18.59 -3.35 13.47
N GLU A 71 19.57 -3.91 14.21
CA GLU A 71 20.82 -4.44 13.64
C GLU A 71 20.60 -5.51 12.56
N LYS A 72 19.65 -6.43 12.78
CA LYS A 72 19.31 -7.49 11.81
C LYS A 72 18.93 -6.91 10.44
N VAL A 73 18.27 -5.75 10.41
CA VAL A 73 17.89 -5.07 9.17
C VAL A 73 19.10 -4.37 8.56
N ARG A 74 19.92 -3.68 9.35
CA ARG A 74 21.13 -2.97 8.89
C ARG A 74 22.13 -3.86 8.16
N ARG A 75 22.22 -5.14 8.55
CA ARG A 75 23.10 -6.13 7.91
C ARG A 75 22.59 -6.63 6.55
N THR A 76 21.35 -6.33 6.17
CA THR A 76 20.76 -6.81 4.90
C THR A 76 20.37 -5.68 3.96
N THR A 77 20.21 -4.45 4.48
CA THR A 77 19.74 -3.32 3.68
C THR A 77 20.88 -2.50 3.10
N PHE A 78 21.02 -2.54 1.78
CA PHE A 78 21.80 -1.55 1.04
C PHE A 78 20.93 -0.34 0.78
N ARG A 79 21.23 0.81 1.41
CA ARG A 79 20.62 2.13 1.22
C ARG A 79 19.34 2.10 0.38
N ARG A 80 18.19 2.02 1.05
CA ARG A 80 16.93 2.34 0.37
C ARG A 80 17.07 3.76 -0.14
N LYS A 81 16.76 3.98 -1.43
CA LYS A 81 16.38 5.32 -1.91
C LYS A 81 15.41 5.85 -0.85
N ALA A 82 15.60 7.08 -0.36
CA ALA A 82 14.72 7.69 0.63
C ALA A 82 13.27 7.32 0.26
N PRO A 83 12.43 6.88 1.22
CA PRO A 83 11.06 6.53 0.91
C PRO A 83 10.49 7.65 0.04
N PRO A 84 9.87 7.33 -1.11
CA PRO A 84 9.31 8.35 -1.98
C PRO A 84 8.49 9.28 -1.10
N ALA A 85 8.71 10.60 -1.24
CA ALA A 85 7.97 11.59 -0.47
C ALA A 85 6.49 11.19 -0.47
N PRO A 86 5.79 11.29 0.68
CA PRO A 86 4.39 10.90 0.76
C PRO A 86 3.65 11.53 -0.43
N PRO A 87 2.78 10.78 -1.12
CA PRO A 87 2.02 11.35 -2.23
C PRO A 87 1.34 12.61 -1.70
N LYS A 88 1.66 13.76 -2.31
CA LYS A 88 1.01 15.04 -1.99
C LYS A 88 -0.51 14.85 -1.91
N PRO A 89 -1.19 15.53 -0.96
CA PRO A 89 -2.62 15.35 -0.72
C PRO A 89 -3.40 15.50 -2.03
N LEU A 90 -4.43 14.68 -2.20
CA LEU A 90 -5.27 14.66 -3.42
C LEU A 90 -5.86 16.04 -3.74
N GLN A 91 -6.05 16.85 -2.71
CA GLN A 91 -6.56 18.21 -2.76
C GLN A 91 -5.65 19.15 -3.58
N GLU A 92 -4.32 19.12 -3.36
CA GLU A 92 -3.37 19.92 -4.16
C GLU A 92 -3.43 19.58 -5.66
N ARG A 93 -3.70 18.30 -6.00
CA ARG A 93 -3.80 17.87 -7.40
C ARG A 93 -5.06 18.42 -8.07
N LEU A 94 -6.17 18.47 -7.33
CA LEU A 94 -7.43 19.01 -7.78
C LEU A 94 -7.30 20.53 -8.00
N GLU A 95 -6.69 21.24 -7.06
CA GLU A 95 -6.45 22.69 -7.16
C GLU A 95 -5.58 23.07 -8.37
N ILE A 96 -4.53 22.30 -8.66
CA ILE A 96 -3.70 22.49 -9.86
C ILE A 96 -4.52 22.28 -11.15
N LEU A 97 -5.41 21.29 -11.18
CA LEU A 97 -6.27 21.04 -12.34
C LEU A 97 -7.32 22.13 -12.53
N LEU A 98 -7.97 22.59 -11.45
CA LEU A 98 -8.94 23.68 -11.51
C LEU A 98 -8.29 25.00 -11.94
N ALA A 99 -7.07 25.29 -11.47
CA ALA A 99 -6.34 26.49 -11.88
C ALA A 99 -6.03 26.52 -13.39
N LEU A 100 -5.86 25.35 -14.01
CA LEU A 100 -5.63 25.19 -15.45
C LEU A 100 -6.90 25.33 -16.30
N ASP A 101 -8.09 25.22 -15.70
CA ASP A 101 -9.38 25.40 -16.38
C ASP A 101 -9.88 26.85 -16.36
N THR A 102 -9.13 27.78 -15.77
CA THR A 102 -9.45 29.20 -15.82
C THR A 102 -9.27 29.75 -17.24
N PRO A 103 -10.05 30.77 -17.67
CA PRO A 103 -10.00 31.32 -19.04
C PRO A 103 -8.62 31.91 -19.41
N LYS A 104 -7.78 32.19 -18.41
CA LYS A 104 -6.38 32.59 -18.58
C LYS A 104 -5.49 31.68 -17.72
N PRO A 105 -5.15 30.48 -18.20
CA PRO A 105 -4.45 29.50 -17.37
C PRO A 105 -3.03 29.99 -17.06
N PRO A 106 -2.59 29.94 -15.80
CA PRO A 106 -1.20 30.18 -15.46
C PRO A 106 -0.30 29.13 -16.14
N SER A 107 0.90 29.54 -16.55
CA SER A 107 1.85 28.60 -17.16
C SER A 107 2.15 27.43 -16.20
N THR A 108 2.43 26.25 -16.75
CA THR A 108 2.82 25.06 -15.97
C THR A 108 4.00 25.35 -15.04
N ARG A 109 4.90 26.25 -15.45
CA ARG A 109 6.03 26.74 -14.64
C ARG A 109 5.58 27.64 -13.48
N ALA A 110 4.57 28.47 -13.68
CA ALA A 110 3.99 29.30 -12.61
C ALA A 110 3.28 28.44 -11.56
N LEU A 111 2.51 27.43 -11.99
CA LEU A 111 1.87 26.46 -11.08
C LEU A 111 2.88 25.61 -10.33
N ALA A 112 3.94 25.15 -11.01
CA ALA A 112 5.04 24.43 -10.37
C ALA A 112 5.67 25.23 -9.22
N ARG A 113 5.83 26.55 -9.40
CA ARG A 113 6.33 27.45 -8.35
C ARG A 113 5.32 27.65 -7.24
N GLN A 114 4.06 27.91 -7.57
CA GLN A 114 2.99 28.18 -6.60
C GLN A 114 2.76 27.00 -5.65
N TYR A 115 2.76 25.77 -6.17
CA TYR A 115 2.48 24.57 -5.39
C TYR A 115 3.76 23.83 -4.94
N ASN A 116 4.94 24.41 -5.18
CA ASN A 116 6.24 23.78 -4.92
C ASN A 116 6.29 22.32 -5.46
N VAL A 117 5.93 22.15 -6.73
CA VAL A 117 5.89 20.87 -7.46
C VAL A 117 6.87 20.95 -8.62
N ASN A 118 7.51 19.83 -8.97
CA ASN A 118 8.31 19.73 -10.18
C ASN A 118 7.42 19.94 -11.42
N GLU A 119 7.86 20.76 -12.38
CA GLU A 119 7.15 21.02 -13.63
C GLU A 119 6.80 19.73 -14.40
N ILE A 120 7.67 18.72 -14.33
CA ILE A 120 7.43 17.41 -14.96
C ILE A 120 6.21 16.72 -14.34
N ALA A 121 6.03 16.83 -13.01
CA ALA A 121 4.88 16.24 -12.33
C ALA A 121 3.58 16.97 -12.70
N VAL A 122 3.61 18.30 -12.84
CA VAL A 122 2.46 19.08 -13.34
C VAL A 122 2.08 18.63 -14.76
N ARG A 123 3.06 18.49 -15.67
CA ARG A 123 2.80 17.99 -17.03
C ARG A 123 2.23 16.57 -17.05
N GLN A 124 2.70 15.68 -16.18
CA GLN A 124 2.16 14.32 -16.05
C GLN A 124 0.72 14.33 -15.53
N LEU A 125 0.40 15.24 -14.60
CA LEU A 125 -0.93 15.41 -14.04
C LEU A 125 -1.91 15.89 -15.12
N VAL A 126 -1.50 16.85 -15.97
CA VAL A 126 -2.26 17.31 -17.13
C VAL A 126 -2.50 16.18 -18.14
N ARG A 127 -1.48 15.38 -18.48
CA ARG A 127 -1.64 14.23 -19.40
C ARG A 127 -2.63 13.19 -18.90
N LYS A 128 -2.80 13.08 -17.59
CA LYS A 128 -3.71 12.13 -16.93
C LYS A 128 -4.96 12.83 -16.39
N ARG A 129 -5.25 14.06 -16.84
CA ARG A 129 -6.40 14.85 -16.41
C ARG A 129 -7.68 14.01 -16.48
N ASP A 130 -7.96 13.40 -17.62
CA ASP A 130 -9.22 12.67 -17.85
C ASP A 130 -9.37 11.44 -16.95
N GLN A 131 -8.26 10.90 -16.42
CA GLN A 131 -8.28 9.80 -15.46
C GLN A 131 -8.49 10.29 -14.03
N TYR A 132 -7.85 11.41 -13.67
CA TYR A 132 -7.85 11.91 -12.29
C TYR A 132 -9.05 12.80 -11.98
N LEU A 133 -9.51 13.61 -12.93
CA LEU A 133 -10.60 14.56 -12.76
C LEU A 133 -11.91 13.88 -12.30
N PRO A 134 -12.39 12.78 -12.92
CA PRO A 134 -13.57 12.07 -12.42
C PRO A 134 -13.34 11.39 -11.06
N MET A 135 -12.11 10.96 -10.75
CA MET A 135 -11.78 10.35 -9.46
C MET A 135 -11.66 11.37 -8.32
N LEU A 136 -11.22 12.59 -8.64
CA LEU A 136 -11.01 13.70 -7.71
C LEU A 136 -12.29 14.49 -7.46
N LEU A 137 -13.18 14.59 -8.46
CA LEU A 137 -14.51 15.18 -8.32
C LEU A 137 -15.58 14.18 -7.84
N ALA A 138 -15.26 12.88 -7.80
CA ALA A 138 -16.19 11.89 -7.28
C ALA A 138 -16.50 12.19 -5.81
N THR A 139 -17.77 12.36 -5.49
CA THR A 139 -18.18 12.50 -4.09
C THR A 139 -17.85 11.21 -3.33
N PRO A 140 -17.66 11.27 -2.00
CA PRO A 140 -17.49 10.07 -1.19
C PRO A 140 -18.62 9.06 -1.41
N GLU A 141 -19.82 9.54 -1.74
CA GLU A 141 -20.97 8.72 -2.10
C GLU A 141 -20.84 8.05 -3.47
N ASP A 142 -20.29 8.73 -4.48
CA ASP A 142 -20.06 8.13 -5.80
C ASP A 142 -18.96 7.08 -5.76
N VAL A 143 -17.91 7.31 -4.96
CA VAL A 143 -16.89 6.29 -4.69
C VAL A 143 -17.51 5.11 -3.94
N ARG A 144 -18.38 5.35 -2.95
CA ARG A 144 -19.12 4.28 -2.23
C ARG A 144 -20.11 3.56 -3.13
N ARG A 145 -20.82 4.24 -4.04
CA ARG A 145 -21.75 3.65 -5.02
C ARG A 145 -20.99 2.80 -6.03
N THR A 146 -19.89 3.30 -6.57
CA THR A 146 -19.03 2.55 -7.50
C THR A 146 -18.46 1.32 -6.78
N ARG A 147 -17.96 1.49 -5.55
CA ARG A 147 -17.52 0.37 -4.71
C ARG A 147 -18.64 -0.61 -4.43
N ARG A 148 -19.87 -0.15 -4.14
CA ARG A 148 -21.04 -0.98 -3.85
C ARG A 148 -21.57 -1.70 -5.09
N VAL A 149 -21.55 -1.07 -6.26
CA VAL A 149 -21.89 -1.69 -7.55
C VAL A 149 -20.87 -2.77 -7.88
N VAL A 150 -19.57 -2.47 -7.72
CA VAL A 150 -18.49 -3.45 -7.86
C VAL A 150 -18.68 -4.58 -6.83
N TYR A 151 -18.84 -4.27 -5.54
CA TYR A 151 -19.02 -5.28 -4.48
C TYR A 151 -20.27 -6.11 -4.68
N ASN A 152 -21.41 -5.52 -5.05
CA ASN A 152 -22.67 -6.25 -5.28
C ASN A 152 -22.60 -7.13 -6.53
N ARG A 153 -21.94 -6.65 -7.59
CA ARG A 153 -21.65 -7.47 -8.78
C ARG A 153 -20.79 -8.68 -8.42
N PHE A 154 -19.79 -8.50 -7.56
CA PHE A 154 -18.88 -9.57 -7.13
C PHE A 154 -19.43 -10.48 -6.02
N ALA A 155 -20.29 -9.97 -5.12
CA ALA A 155 -20.89 -10.74 -4.04
C ALA A 155 -21.97 -11.70 -4.54
N ASN A 156 -22.67 -11.33 -5.62
CA ASN A 156 -23.74 -12.14 -6.18
C ASN A 156 -23.26 -13.13 -7.26
N ASN A 157 -22.15 -12.85 -7.96
CA ASN A 157 -21.47 -13.81 -8.84
C ASN A 157 -20.02 -13.36 -9.12
N PRO A 158 -19.00 -13.93 -8.46
CA PRO A 158 -17.61 -13.51 -8.70
C PRO A 158 -17.08 -13.84 -10.10
N PHE A 159 -17.85 -14.61 -10.90
CA PHE A 159 -17.45 -15.18 -12.18
C PHE A 159 -18.64 -15.25 -13.16
N GLU A 160 -19.36 -14.14 -13.40
CA GLU A 160 -20.45 -14.11 -14.41
C GLU A 160 -19.98 -14.39 -15.85
N ARG A 161 -18.67 -14.29 -16.12
CA ARG A 161 -18.14 -14.60 -17.44
C ARG A 161 -17.97 -16.12 -17.59
N PRO A 162 -18.36 -16.71 -18.73
CA PRO A 162 -18.02 -18.10 -18.99
C PRO A 162 -16.49 -18.26 -18.90
N PRO A 163 -16.00 -19.36 -18.29
CA PRO A 163 -14.57 -19.61 -18.18
C PRO A 163 -13.95 -19.54 -19.56
N ARG A 164 -12.87 -18.75 -19.71
CA ARG A 164 -12.16 -18.67 -20.98
C ARG A 164 -11.71 -20.09 -21.35
N ALA A 165 -11.92 -20.47 -22.62
CA ALA A 165 -11.56 -21.79 -23.11
C ALA A 165 -10.14 -22.17 -22.66
N HIS A 166 -10.04 -23.27 -21.93
CA HIS A 166 -8.76 -23.87 -21.64
C HIS A 166 -8.09 -24.20 -22.98
N VAL A 167 -6.88 -23.70 -23.20
CA VAL A 167 -6.03 -24.27 -24.25
C VAL A 167 -5.58 -25.63 -23.71
N SER A 168 -6.41 -26.66 -23.91
CA SER A 168 -6.06 -28.06 -23.72
C SER A 168 -5.12 -28.46 -24.85
N GLY A 169 -3.85 -28.12 -24.68
CA GLY A 169 -2.77 -28.47 -25.59
C GLY A 169 -1.46 -28.42 -24.83
N GLU A 170 -0.52 -29.29 -25.19
CA GLU A 170 0.78 -29.57 -24.57
C GLU A 170 1.64 -28.32 -24.25
N ASP A 171 1.27 -27.15 -24.76
CA ASP A 171 1.88 -25.84 -24.52
C ASP A 171 1.58 -25.21 -23.15
N ALA A 172 0.66 -25.74 -22.32
CA ALA A 172 0.41 -25.19 -20.99
C ALA A 172 1.63 -25.33 -20.05
N GLY A 173 2.47 -26.35 -20.28
CA GLY A 173 3.68 -26.61 -19.49
C GLY A 173 4.75 -25.53 -19.66
N ARG A 174 4.98 -25.05 -20.89
CA ARG A 174 6.14 -24.21 -21.25
C ARG A 174 5.98 -22.71 -21.00
N ARG A 175 4.77 -22.21 -20.73
CA ARG A 175 4.53 -20.76 -20.64
C ARG A 175 5.21 -20.10 -19.45
N SER A 176 5.88 -19.00 -19.70
CA SER A 176 6.50 -18.21 -18.64
C SER A 176 5.46 -17.34 -17.91
N HIS A 177 5.70 -17.05 -16.64
CA HIS A 177 4.87 -16.10 -15.87
C HIS A 177 4.71 -14.74 -16.56
N ARG A 178 5.73 -14.33 -17.32
CA ARG A 178 5.74 -13.05 -18.05
C ARG A 178 4.70 -13.05 -19.17
N GLU A 179 4.51 -14.17 -19.86
CA GLU A 179 3.47 -14.34 -20.88
C GLU A 179 2.07 -14.32 -20.28
N ASP A 180 1.85 -15.00 -19.15
CA ASP A 180 0.56 -14.99 -18.45
C ASP A 180 0.18 -13.55 -18.05
N MET A 181 1.14 -12.78 -17.51
CA MET A 181 0.93 -11.38 -17.13
C MET A 181 0.59 -10.47 -18.31
N LEU A 182 1.11 -10.75 -19.51
CA LEU A 182 0.81 -9.98 -20.72
C LEU A 182 -0.61 -10.25 -21.26
N ARG A 183 -1.19 -11.41 -20.93
CA ARG A 183 -2.56 -11.79 -21.31
C ARG A 183 -3.62 -11.29 -20.33
N LEU A 184 -3.22 -11.02 -19.10
CA LEU A 184 -4.06 -10.38 -18.09
C LEU A 184 -4.26 -8.91 -18.44
N THR A 185 -5.49 -8.53 -18.79
CA THR A 185 -5.87 -7.12 -18.89
C THR A 185 -5.78 -6.44 -17.52
N ASP A 186 -5.65 -5.12 -17.48
CA ASP A 186 -5.64 -4.40 -16.19
C ASP A 186 -6.96 -4.60 -15.42
N GLN A 187 -8.06 -4.79 -16.15
CA GLN A 187 -9.34 -5.19 -15.56
C GLN A 187 -9.29 -6.59 -14.95
N ASP A 188 -8.75 -7.59 -15.67
CA ASP A 188 -8.64 -8.96 -15.15
C ASP A 188 -7.74 -9.00 -13.89
N ARG A 189 -6.69 -8.17 -13.83
CA ARG A 189 -5.84 -8.03 -12.64
C ARG A 189 -6.63 -7.44 -11.47
N LEU A 190 -7.42 -6.39 -11.69
CA LEU A 190 -8.29 -5.81 -10.67
C LEU A 190 -9.34 -6.81 -10.18
N ASP A 191 -9.97 -7.52 -11.09
CA ASP A 191 -10.99 -8.53 -10.78
C ASP A 191 -10.40 -9.65 -9.89
N ILE A 192 -9.19 -10.13 -10.20
CA ILE A 192 -8.47 -11.08 -9.34
C ILE A 192 -8.18 -10.47 -7.96
N LEU A 193 -7.64 -9.25 -7.91
CA LEU A 193 -7.27 -8.61 -6.65
C LEU A 193 -8.47 -8.36 -5.74
N LEU A 194 -9.62 -8.01 -6.33
CA LEU A 194 -10.88 -7.78 -5.64
C LEU A 194 -11.53 -9.09 -5.17
N ALA A 195 -11.56 -10.12 -6.02
CA ALA A 195 -12.11 -11.43 -5.66
C ALA A 195 -11.40 -12.05 -4.45
N PHE A 196 -10.07 -11.91 -4.37
CA PHE A 196 -9.27 -12.35 -3.21
C PHE A 196 -9.24 -11.32 -2.06
N GLY A 197 -10.01 -10.23 -2.15
CA GLY A 197 -10.15 -9.22 -1.11
C GLY A 197 -11.48 -9.26 -0.35
N GLY A 198 -12.45 -10.05 -0.83
CA GLY A 198 -13.76 -10.21 -0.20
C GLY A 198 -13.74 -11.12 1.04
N PRO A 199 -14.89 -11.23 1.75
CA PRO A 199 -15.02 -12.06 2.96
C PRO A 199 -14.82 -13.56 2.68
N THR A 200 -15.08 -13.99 1.44
CA THR A 200 -14.95 -15.37 0.97
C THR A 200 -14.09 -15.41 -0.29
N PRO A 201 -12.74 -15.40 -0.16
CA PRO A 201 -11.88 -15.44 -1.32
C PRO A 201 -12.02 -16.79 -2.04
N PRO A 202 -12.10 -16.81 -3.39
CA PRO A 202 -12.15 -18.05 -4.15
C PRO A 202 -10.82 -18.80 -4.02
N SER A 203 -10.82 -20.10 -4.29
CA SER A 203 -9.56 -20.85 -4.30
C SER A 203 -8.68 -20.42 -5.49
N ILE A 204 -7.37 -20.36 -5.27
CA ILE A 204 -6.38 -19.99 -6.30
C ILE A 204 -6.52 -20.85 -7.58
N PRO A 205 -6.70 -22.18 -7.50
CA PRO A 205 -6.92 -23.01 -8.68
C PRO A 205 -8.19 -22.65 -9.45
N VAL A 206 -9.28 -22.28 -8.75
CA VAL A 206 -10.56 -21.92 -9.39
C VAL A 206 -10.42 -20.60 -10.14
N ALA A 207 -9.83 -19.59 -9.52
CA ALA A 207 -9.56 -18.32 -10.21
C ALA A 207 -8.59 -18.51 -11.39
N ALA A 208 -7.55 -19.33 -11.22
CA ALA A 208 -6.59 -19.64 -12.28
C ALA A 208 -7.25 -20.24 -13.53
N ARG A 209 -8.20 -21.17 -13.32
CA ARG A 209 -9.01 -21.75 -14.39
C ARG A 209 -9.89 -20.69 -15.06
N HIS A 210 -10.57 -19.86 -14.28
CA HIS A 210 -11.46 -18.83 -14.80
C HIS A 210 -10.73 -17.83 -15.73
N PHE A 211 -9.53 -17.39 -15.32
CA PHE A 211 -8.73 -16.42 -16.09
C PHE A 211 -7.78 -17.07 -17.11
N GLY A 212 -7.72 -18.40 -17.17
CA GLY A 212 -6.85 -19.14 -18.11
C GLY A 212 -5.35 -18.94 -17.85
N ILE A 213 -4.94 -18.75 -16.60
CA ILE A 213 -3.56 -18.44 -16.19
C ILE A 213 -3.04 -19.46 -15.17
N LYS A 214 -1.72 -19.51 -14.96
CA LYS A 214 -1.14 -20.39 -13.94
C LYS A 214 -1.47 -19.92 -12.51
N PRO A 215 -1.73 -20.83 -11.55
CA PRO A 215 -1.91 -20.49 -10.13
C PRO A 215 -0.75 -19.68 -9.53
N ALA A 216 0.48 -19.90 -10.02
CA ALA A 216 1.66 -19.16 -9.59
C ALA A 216 1.59 -17.66 -9.94
N THR A 217 0.94 -17.31 -11.06
CA THR A 217 0.74 -15.93 -11.52
C THR A 217 -0.23 -15.20 -10.60
N ILE A 218 -1.32 -15.85 -10.20
CA ILE A 218 -2.25 -15.31 -9.18
C ILE A 218 -1.54 -15.13 -7.83
N LYS A 219 -0.77 -16.12 -7.36
CA LYS A 219 0.01 -15.99 -6.11
C LYS A 219 0.96 -14.79 -6.14
N ARG A 220 1.62 -14.52 -7.26
CA ARG A 220 2.50 -13.35 -7.43
C ARG A 220 1.73 -12.04 -7.46
N LEU A 221 0.63 -11.95 -8.20
CA LEU A 221 -0.27 -10.79 -8.20
C LEU A 221 -0.73 -10.43 -6.78
N LEU A 222 -1.14 -11.43 -5.99
CA LEU A 222 -1.54 -11.24 -4.59
C LEU A 222 -0.36 -10.87 -3.68
N LYS A 223 0.84 -11.39 -3.94
CA LYS A 223 2.06 -10.99 -3.20
C LYS A 223 2.44 -9.54 -3.48
N ASP A 224 2.29 -9.10 -4.73
CA ASP A 224 2.55 -7.72 -5.14
C ASP A 224 1.45 -6.77 -4.64
N ARG A 225 0.19 -7.23 -4.51
CA ARG A 225 -0.87 -6.51 -3.77
C ARG A 225 -0.45 -6.15 -2.35
N ASN A 226 0.16 -7.09 -1.63
CA ASN A 226 0.60 -6.84 -0.25
C ASN A 226 1.79 -5.88 -0.18
N LYS A 227 2.60 -5.79 -1.25
CA LYS A 227 3.63 -4.75 -1.39
C LYS A 227 3.07 -3.38 -1.80
N ALA A 228 1.95 -3.36 -2.53
CA ALA A 228 1.30 -2.14 -3.05
C ALA A 228 0.15 -1.63 -2.16
N ARG A 229 -0.30 -2.40 -1.17
CA ARG A 229 -1.29 -2.00 -0.14
C ARG A 229 -0.97 -0.65 0.52
N PRO A 230 0.29 -0.29 0.85
CA PRO A 230 0.59 1.04 1.37
C PRO A 230 0.41 2.19 0.35
N ILE A 231 0.11 1.91 -0.92
CA ILE A 231 -0.04 2.91 -1.99
C ILE A 231 -1.51 3.05 -2.44
N LEU A 232 -2.35 2.02 -2.28
CA LEU A 232 -3.77 2.03 -2.67
C LEU A 232 -4.76 2.30 -1.52
N LEU A 233 -4.30 2.26 -0.27
CA LEU A 233 -5.10 2.60 0.93
C LEU A 233 -4.69 3.95 1.55
N ALA A 234 -3.86 4.75 0.87
CA ALA A 234 -3.48 6.09 1.31
C ALA A 234 -4.54 7.15 0.93
N THR A 235 -5.79 6.91 1.30
CA THR A 235 -6.81 7.95 1.45
C THR A 235 -7.30 7.86 2.88
N ASP A 236 -6.86 8.82 3.70
CA ASP A 236 -7.47 9.30 4.95
C ASP A 236 -8.06 8.24 5.89
N GLU A 237 -7.32 7.17 6.14
CA GLU A 237 -7.47 6.44 7.40
C GLU A 237 -6.18 6.70 8.18
N ASP A 238 -6.28 7.60 9.16
CA ASP A 238 -5.23 7.84 10.14
C ASP A 238 -4.66 6.51 10.66
N PRO A 239 -3.33 6.37 10.82
CA PRO A 239 -2.72 5.20 11.45
C PRO A 239 -3.04 5.09 12.97
N VAL A 240 -4.04 5.83 13.46
CA VAL A 240 -4.56 5.78 14.83
C VAL A 240 -5.69 4.74 14.97
N ALA A 241 -6.30 4.24 13.89
CA ALA A 241 -7.38 3.25 13.94
C ALA A 241 -6.97 1.84 14.43
N SER A 242 -5.74 1.67 14.94
CA SER A 242 -5.28 0.46 15.66
C SER A 242 -5.03 0.69 17.15
N ARG A 243 -5.22 1.91 17.68
CA ARG A 243 -5.32 2.11 19.12
C ARG A 243 -6.78 1.94 19.49
N GLY A 244 -7.03 1.02 20.43
CA GLY A 244 -8.36 0.62 20.85
C GLY A 244 -9.29 1.81 21.01
N LEU A 245 -10.47 1.67 20.41
CA LEU A 245 -11.62 2.54 20.66
C LEU A 245 -11.71 2.73 22.18
N SER A 246 -11.45 3.95 22.65
CA SER A 246 -11.67 4.31 24.05
C SER A 246 -13.13 4.02 24.39
N GLU A 247 -13.38 3.45 25.57
CA GLU A 247 -14.71 3.06 26.07
C GLU A 247 -15.77 4.18 25.98
N GLN A 248 -15.35 5.44 25.84
CA GLN A 248 -16.23 6.60 25.68
C GLN A 248 -16.93 6.69 24.31
N ASP A 249 -16.36 6.15 23.23
CA ASP A 249 -17.04 6.11 21.91
C ASP A 249 -18.01 4.91 21.77
N LEU A 250 -17.95 3.97 22.71
CA LEU A 250 -18.87 2.83 22.83
C LEU A 250 -20.14 3.14 23.63
N GLN A 251 -20.38 4.41 23.96
CA GLN A 251 -21.57 4.84 24.70
C GLN A 251 -22.79 5.05 23.79
N TYR A 252 -22.73 4.59 22.55
CA TYR A 252 -23.92 4.29 21.77
C TYR A 252 -24.51 2.97 22.31
N THR A 253 -25.36 3.10 23.34
CA THR A 253 -25.99 1.94 23.98
C THR A 253 -26.84 1.16 22.97
N LEU A 254 -27.00 -0.14 23.21
CA LEU A 254 -27.82 -1.02 22.35
C LEU A 254 -29.24 -0.50 22.13
N ASP A 255 -29.75 0.21 23.12
CA ASP A 255 -31.07 0.81 23.09
C ASP A 255 -31.13 2.02 22.16
N ASN A 256 -30.05 2.79 22.03
CA ASN A 256 -29.96 3.89 21.06
C ASN A 256 -30.00 3.36 19.62
N LEU A 257 -29.27 2.27 19.32
CA LEU A 257 -29.31 1.62 18.00
C LEU A 257 -30.70 1.08 17.65
N ARG A 258 -31.42 0.52 18.64
CA ARG A 258 -32.78 0.04 18.44
C ARG A 258 -33.75 1.19 18.19
N ALA A 259 -33.65 2.27 18.98
CA ALA A 259 -34.49 3.45 18.84
C ALA A 259 -34.30 4.11 17.46
N GLU A 260 -33.06 4.25 17.02
CA GLU A 260 -32.74 4.83 15.70
C GLU A 260 -33.24 3.95 14.55
N ALA A 261 -33.10 2.63 14.65
CA ALA A 261 -33.62 1.70 13.64
C ALA A 261 -35.16 1.75 13.53
N ILE A 262 -35.86 1.87 14.67
CA ILE A 262 -37.33 2.04 14.69
C ILE A 262 -37.72 3.39 14.08
N TYR A 263 -36.99 4.45 14.42
CA TYR A 263 -37.23 5.79 13.87
C TYR A 263 -37.10 5.81 12.34
N ILE A 264 -36.03 5.22 11.79
CA ILE A 264 -35.80 5.11 10.34
C ILE A 264 -36.88 4.25 9.68
N ALA A 265 -37.27 3.14 10.28
CA ALA A 265 -38.34 2.31 9.72
C ALA A 265 -39.68 3.05 9.68
N THR A 266 -39.97 3.84 10.72
CA THR A 266 -41.18 4.66 10.79
C THR A 266 -41.18 5.77 9.75
N SER A 267 -40.04 6.46 9.55
CA SER A 267 -39.92 7.52 8.54
C SER A 267 -40.05 6.99 7.10
N LEU A 268 -39.71 5.72 6.89
CA LEU A 268 -39.92 5.01 5.62
C LEU A 268 -41.33 4.40 5.47
N GLY A 269 -42.23 4.61 6.43
CA GLY A 269 -43.61 4.10 6.40
C GLY A 269 -43.76 2.62 6.77
N ILE A 270 -42.72 1.99 7.34
CA ILE A 270 -42.74 0.60 7.78
C ILE A 270 -43.22 0.53 9.24
N THR A 271 -44.53 0.44 9.43
CA THR A 271 -45.17 0.49 10.75
C THR A 271 -44.99 -0.78 11.60
N ASN A 272 -44.63 -1.92 10.97
CA ASN A 272 -44.50 -3.21 11.65
C ASN A 272 -43.05 -3.61 11.98
N PHE A 273 -42.09 -2.72 11.80
CA PHE A 273 -40.69 -3.02 12.08
C PHE A 273 -40.42 -3.10 13.58
N LYS A 274 -39.81 -4.21 14.03
CA LYS A 274 -39.37 -4.42 15.41
C LYS A 274 -37.87 -4.70 15.43
N ALA A 275 -37.10 -3.87 16.13
CA ALA A 275 -35.66 -4.06 16.36
C ALA A 275 -35.40 -5.16 17.41
N SER A 276 -35.83 -6.39 17.11
CA SER A 276 -35.66 -7.57 17.97
C SER A 276 -34.19 -7.94 18.18
N GLU A 277 -33.89 -8.77 19.18
CA GLU A 277 -32.53 -9.32 19.36
C GLU A 277 -32.04 -10.11 18.16
N ALA A 278 -32.93 -10.86 17.50
CA ALA A 278 -32.61 -11.60 16.29
C ALA A 278 -32.22 -10.64 15.15
N TRP A 279 -32.96 -9.53 14.99
CA TRP A 279 -32.61 -8.48 14.03
C TRP A 279 -31.25 -7.86 14.34
N LEU A 280 -31.00 -7.52 15.61
CA LEU A 280 -29.75 -6.91 16.05
C LEU A 280 -28.55 -7.84 15.83
N LYS A 281 -28.71 -9.14 16.08
CA LYS A 281 -27.69 -10.17 15.81
C LYS A 281 -27.37 -10.27 14.32
N ALA A 282 -28.39 -10.28 13.47
CA ALA A 282 -28.23 -10.29 12.02
C ALA A 282 -27.61 -8.98 11.50
N PHE A 283 -27.99 -7.83 12.08
CA PHE A 283 -27.42 -6.53 11.76
C PHE A 283 -25.92 -6.48 12.07
N ARG A 284 -25.51 -6.91 13.28
CA ARG A 284 -24.10 -7.00 13.67
C ARG A 284 -23.30 -7.93 12.76
N GLN A 285 -23.86 -9.09 12.43
CA GLN A 285 -23.22 -10.05 11.52
C GLN A 285 -23.01 -9.46 10.12
N ARG A 286 -23.97 -8.67 9.61
CA ARG A 286 -23.85 -7.99 8.31
C ARG A 286 -22.85 -6.83 8.31
N GLN A 287 -22.73 -6.11 9.43
CA GLN A 287 -21.83 -4.97 9.57
C GLN A 287 -20.43 -5.35 10.09
N GLY A 288 -20.18 -6.63 10.37
CA GLY A 288 -18.90 -7.09 10.92
C GLY A 288 -18.61 -6.59 12.34
N LEU A 289 -19.64 -6.17 13.09
CA LEU A 289 -19.48 -5.75 14.48
C LEU A 289 -19.28 -6.99 15.37
N PRO A 290 -18.27 -7.01 16.25
CA PRO A 290 -18.02 -8.15 17.13
C PRO A 290 -19.23 -8.42 18.02
N ILE A 291 -19.63 -9.69 18.11
CA ILE A 291 -20.69 -10.13 19.01
C ILE A 291 -20.11 -10.05 20.42
N LEU A 292 -20.47 -8.99 21.16
CA LEU A 292 -20.25 -8.93 22.61
C LEU A 292 -21.08 -10.05 23.24
N THR A 293 -20.47 -11.22 23.38
CA THR A 293 -21.01 -12.30 24.19
C THR A 293 -20.92 -11.82 25.63
N ARG A 294 -22.04 -11.90 26.34
CA ARG A 294 -22.15 -11.51 27.75
C ARG A 294 -20.95 -12.13 28.51
N PRO A 295 -20.21 -11.35 29.31
CA PRO A 295 -19.11 -11.91 30.09
C PRO A 295 -19.64 -13.11 30.89
N GLN A 296 -18.97 -14.24 30.71
CA GLN A 296 -19.27 -15.48 31.40
C GLN A 296 -19.28 -15.15 32.91
N PRO A 297 -20.33 -15.52 33.67
CA PRO A 297 -20.31 -15.31 35.11
C PRO A 297 -19.07 -16.00 35.66
N ALA A 298 -18.27 -15.24 36.41
CA ALA A 298 -17.00 -15.73 36.95
C ALA A 298 -17.21 -17.07 37.66
N PRO A 299 -16.31 -18.05 37.51
CA PRO A 299 -16.41 -19.30 38.26
C PRO A 299 -16.42 -18.96 39.74
N SER A 300 -17.53 -19.29 40.41
CA SER A 300 -17.71 -19.19 41.84
C SER A 300 -16.57 -19.93 42.54
N ARG A 301 -15.59 -19.20 43.06
CA ARG A 301 -14.57 -19.79 43.92
C ARG A 301 -15.26 -20.25 45.21
N PRO A 302 -15.05 -21.49 45.68
CA PRO A 302 -15.53 -21.89 46.99
C PRO A 302 -14.87 -21.00 48.04
N ILE A 303 -15.70 -20.39 48.89
CA ILE A 303 -15.25 -19.63 50.05
C ILE A 303 -14.71 -20.67 51.03
N VAL A 304 -13.39 -20.79 51.11
CA VAL A 304 -12.73 -21.55 52.17
C VAL A 304 -12.62 -20.60 53.36
N PHE A 305 -13.39 -20.88 54.41
CA PHE A 305 -13.15 -20.30 55.73
C PHE A 305 -11.98 -21.08 56.35
N GLU A 306 -10.83 -20.44 56.49
CA GLU A 306 -9.81 -20.91 57.44
C GLU A 306 -10.33 -20.62 58.85
N ILE A 307 -10.39 -21.69 59.66
CA ILE A 307 -10.71 -21.68 61.10
C ILE A 307 -9.40 -21.55 61.87
#